data_AF-A0A4V1NRE7-F1
#
_entry.id   AF-A0A4V1NRE7-F1
#
_cell.length_a   1.000
_cell.length_b   1.000
_cell.length_c   1.000
_cell.angle_alpha   90.00
_cell.angle_beta   90.00
_cell.angle_gamma   90.00
#
_symmetry.space_group_name_H-M   'P 1'
#
loop_
_entity.id
_entity.type
_entity.pdbx_description
1 polymer ?
#
loop_
_entity_poly.entity_id
_entity_poly.type
_entity_poly.pdbx_seq_one_letter_code
_entity_poly.pdbx_strand_id
1 'polypeptide(L)'
;MKIPIPCNFGEKAYCNGRELPFKGVSWFEWSRGVEYTYFFTTNDYWNSTDFYTTFQCESENQIEIPDFLLKDGFVKDKGFPLKGRGYACGVYFINGNTYIDFIMTSNYLAHIKVQCDTTGAYIPNGDIIFPTSWDTEEKREKAILKSFKFITGEPLVIKAKEPEQMNIFDYITS
;
A
#
# COMPACT_ATOMS: atom_id res chain seq x y z
N MET A 1 -12.38 10.16 6.38
CA MET A 1 -11.23 11.05 6.60
C MET A 1 -10.72 11.56 5.26
N LYS A 2 -10.50 12.87 5.16
CA LYS A 2 -9.85 13.49 4.00
C LYS A 2 -8.36 13.54 4.25
N ILE A 3 -7.59 12.98 3.33
CA ILE A 3 -6.14 12.90 3.42
C ILE A 3 -5.58 13.86 2.37
N PRO A 4 -4.83 14.89 2.78
CA PRO A 4 -4.17 15.79 1.84
C PRO A 4 -3.14 15.00 1.04
N ILE A 5 -3.05 15.30 -0.26
CA ILE A 5 -2.02 14.76 -1.14
C ILE A 5 -1.42 15.91 -1.94
N PRO A 6 -0.14 15.86 -2.31
CA PRO A 6 0.51 16.97 -3.03
C PRO A 6 -0.02 17.12 -4.48
N CYS A 7 -0.31 16.01 -5.14
CA CYS A 7 -0.89 15.92 -6.49
C CYS A 7 -1.56 14.56 -6.67
N ASN A 8 -2.20 14.29 -7.82
CA ASN A 8 -2.77 12.97 -8.07
C ASN A 8 -1.66 11.91 -8.18
N PHE A 9 -2.01 10.66 -7.90
CA PHE A 9 -1.06 9.56 -8.04
C PHE A 9 -0.52 9.45 -9.48
N GLY A 10 0.80 9.29 -9.60
CA GLY A 10 1.50 9.24 -10.89
C GLY A 10 1.88 10.61 -11.45
N GLU A 11 1.28 11.70 -10.99
CA GLU A 11 1.73 13.06 -11.32
C GLU A 11 3.01 13.42 -10.56
N LYS A 12 3.72 14.46 -11.03
CA LYS A 12 4.93 14.93 -10.36
C LYS A 12 4.61 15.98 -9.30
N ALA A 13 5.29 15.90 -8.17
CA ALA A 13 5.30 16.96 -7.16
C ALA A 13 6.69 17.12 -6.56
N TYR A 14 6.90 18.23 -5.86
CA TYR A 14 8.18 18.58 -5.28
C TYR A 14 8.46 17.75 -4.02
N CYS A 15 9.59 17.05 -4.00
CA CYS A 15 10.11 16.28 -2.89
C CYS A 15 11.61 16.57 -2.76
N ASN A 16 12.05 17.05 -1.58
CA ASN A 16 13.46 17.22 -1.22
C ASN A 16 14.34 17.91 -2.28
N GLY A 17 13.84 18.93 -2.97
CA GLY A 17 14.61 19.65 -3.98
C GLY A 17 14.35 19.27 -5.44
N ARG A 18 13.46 18.29 -5.70
CA ARG A 18 13.28 17.67 -7.02
C ARG A 18 11.80 17.44 -7.32
N GLU A 19 11.42 17.47 -8.59
CA GLU A 19 10.10 17.01 -9.02
C GLU A 19 10.12 15.50 -9.29
N LEU A 20 9.36 14.74 -8.50
CA LEU A 20 9.32 13.28 -8.56
C LEU A 20 7.86 12.79 -8.70
N PRO A 21 7.62 11.66 -9.39
CA PRO A 21 6.29 11.04 -9.46
C PRO A 21 5.78 10.62 -8.09
N PHE A 22 4.60 11.11 -7.71
CA PHE A 22 3.93 10.78 -6.46
C PHE A 22 3.39 9.35 -6.50
N LYS A 23 3.80 8.54 -5.53
CA LYS A 23 3.57 7.09 -5.50
C LYS A 23 2.64 6.66 -4.37
N GLY A 24 2.58 7.40 -3.26
CA GLY A 24 1.79 6.92 -2.13
C GLY A 24 1.78 7.88 -0.97
N VAL A 25 0.81 7.69 -0.09
CA VAL A 25 0.71 8.37 1.19
C VAL A 25 0.51 7.33 2.27
N SER A 26 1.20 7.48 3.38
CA SER A 26 0.84 6.86 4.65
C SER A 26 0.45 7.92 5.66
N TRP A 27 -0.36 7.53 6.62
CA TRP A 27 -0.72 8.40 7.73
C TRP A 27 -0.56 7.66 9.05
N PHE A 28 -0.17 8.42 10.06
CA PHE A 28 -0.07 7.93 11.43
C PHE A 28 -0.62 8.96 12.41
N GLU A 29 -1.39 8.50 13.39
CA GLU A 29 -2.01 9.36 14.38
C GLU A 29 -1.08 9.55 15.58
N TRP A 30 -0.72 10.80 15.86
CA TRP A 30 0.07 11.20 17.02
C TRP A 30 -0.78 12.04 17.98
N SER A 31 -0.31 12.21 19.22
CA SER A 31 -0.96 13.08 20.21
C SER A 31 -1.10 14.54 19.74
N ARG A 32 -0.23 15.00 18.82
CA ARG A 32 -0.26 16.34 18.23
C ARG A 32 -1.07 16.46 16.94
N GLY A 33 -1.67 15.36 16.47
CA GLY A 33 -2.38 15.30 15.19
C GLY A 33 -1.83 14.21 14.26
N VAL A 34 -2.34 14.18 13.03
CA VAL A 34 -1.96 13.19 12.03
C VAL A 34 -0.70 13.63 11.30
N GLU A 35 0.29 12.74 11.21
CA GLU A 35 1.43 12.88 10.32
C GLU A 35 1.16 12.14 9.02
N TYR A 36 1.44 12.80 7.90
CA TYR A 36 1.41 12.20 6.57
C TYR A 36 2.84 12.00 6.09
N THR A 37 3.12 10.82 5.55
CA THR A 37 4.36 10.50 4.85
C THR A 37 4.04 10.32 3.37
N TYR A 38 4.60 11.18 2.53
CA TYR A 38 4.40 11.11 1.08
C TYR A 38 5.61 10.43 0.43
N PHE A 39 5.33 9.42 -0.39
CA PHE A 39 6.33 8.62 -1.08
C PHE A 39 6.36 8.96 -2.56
N PHE A 40 7.57 9.06 -3.11
CA PHE A 40 7.81 9.43 -4.49
C PHE A 40 8.73 8.41 -5.14
N THR A 41 8.45 8.05 -6.40
CA THR A 41 9.33 7.18 -7.17
C THR A 41 10.54 7.98 -7.63
N THR A 42 11.73 7.42 -7.48
CA THR A 42 12.96 7.99 -8.07
C THR A 42 13.37 7.16 -9.29
N ASN A 43 14.27 7.70 -10.09
CA ASN A 43 14.93 6.95 -11.18
C ASN A 43 16.19 6.22 -10.69
N ASP A 44 16.44 6.18 -9.38
CA ASP A 44 17.58 5.49 -8.78
C ASP A 44 17.20 4.04 -8.50
N TYR A 45 17.93 3.09 -9.09
CA TYR A 45 17.72 1.67 -8.87
C TYR A 45 17.89 1.28 -7.39
N TRP A 46 18.88 1.88 -6.71
CA TRP A 46 19.20 1.59 -5.32
C TRP A 46 18.24 2.29 -4.35
N ASN A 47 17.90 3.54 -4.63
CA ASN A 47 17.01 4.36 -3.81
C ASN A 47 15.73 4.69 -4.55
N SER A 48 15.01 3.65 -5.00
CA SER A 48 13.80 3.77 -5.84
C SER A 48 12.63 4.56 -5.22
N THR A 49 12.77 5.04 -3.98
CA THR A 49 11.77 5.85 -3.30
C THR A 49 12.42 6.94 -2.45
N ASP A 50 11.94 8.17 -2.61
CA ASP A 50 12.22 9.31 -1.73
C ASP A 50 10.93 9.69 -0.99
N PHE A 51 11.04 10.36 0.15
CA PHE A 51 9.88 10.75 0.95
C PHE A 51 10.13 12.00 1.80
N TYR A 52 9.03 12.62 2.21
CA TYR A 52 9.02 13.59 3.31
C TYR A 52 7.78 13.40 4.17
N THR A 53 7.81 13.95 5.39
CA THR A 53 6.66 13.94 6.29
C THR A 53 6.14 15.34 6.55
N THR A 54 4.85 15.47 6.86
CA THR A 54 4.24 16.73 7.24
C THR A 54 3.02 16.51 8.14
N PHE A 55 2.73 17.50 8.97
CA PHE A 55 1.48 17.61 9.74
C PHE A 55 0.48 18.55 9.05
N GLN A 56 0.83 19.10 7.88
CA GLN A 56 0.00 20.04 7.16
C GLN A 56 -1.22 19.33 6.57
N CYS A 57 -2.40 19.80 6.97
CA CYS A 57 -3.69 19.27 6.54
C CYS A 57 -4.28 19.99 5.32
N GLU A 58 -3.68 21.10 4.90
CA GLU A 58 -4.19 21.94 3.81
C GLU A 58 -3.48 21.60 2.50
N SER A 59 -4.22 21.02 1.56
CA SER A 59 -3.83 20.80 0.17
C SER A 59 -5.05 20.98 -0.74
N GLU A 60 -4.81 21.47 -1.97
CA GLU A 60 -5.82 21.54 -3.03
C GLU A 60 -6.30 20.14 -3.45
N ASN A 61 -5.42 19.13 -3.35
CA ASN A 61 -5.71 17.75 -3.70
C ASN A 61 -5.92 16.89 -2.45
N GLN A 62 -6.93 16.03 -2.48
CA GLN A 62 -7.33 15.20 -1.33
C GLN A 62 -7.85 13.85 -1.78
N ILE A 63 -7.58 12.81 -0.99
CA ILE A 63 -8.25 11.50 -1.12
C ILE A 63 -9.17 11.29 0.07
N GLU A 64 -10.30 10.63 -0.15
CA GLU A 64 -11.26 10.32 0.90
C GLU A 64 -11.19 8.84 1.27
N ILE A 65 -10.86 8.58 2.54
CA ILE A 65 -10.85 7.23 3.11
C ILE A 65 -12.03 7.09 4.06
N PRO A 66 -12.94 6.12 3.85
CA PRO A 66 -14.04 5.87 4.76
C PRO A 66 -13.58 5.62 6.20
N ASP A 67 -14.21 6.27 7.18
CA ASP A 67 -13.79 6.22 8.58
C ASP A 67 -13.78 4.81 9.18
N PHE A 68 -14.66 3.93 8.68
CA PHE A 68 -14.70 2.54 9.15
C PHE A 68 -13.42 1.76 8.78
N LEU A 69 -12.69 2.17 7.73
CA LEU A 69 -11.41 1.55 7.36
C LEU A 69 -10.29 1.91 8.33
N LEU A 70 -10.37 3.08 8.98
CA LEU A 70 -9.33 3.64 9.86
C LEU A 70 -9.35 3.04 11.27
N LYS A 71 -10.46 2.42 11.69
CA LYS A 71 -10.61 1.84 13.03
C LYS A 71 -10.12 0.39 13.04
N ASP A 72 -9.43 -0.04 14.09
CA ASP A 72 -9.12 -1.47 14.24
C ASP A 72 -10.40 -2.31 14.26
N GLY A 73 -10.43 -3.37 13.46
CA GLY A 73 -11.56 -4.27 13.34
C GLY A 73 -11.26 -5.41 12.39
N PHE A 74 -12.19 -6.35 12.23
CA PHE A 74 -11.99 -7.44 11.29
C PHE A 74 -11.94 -6.91 9.86
N VAL A 75 -10.85 -7.21 9.14
CA VAL A 75 -10.63 -6.68 7.79
C VAL A 75 -11.67 -7.23 6.79
N LYS A 76 -12.18 -8.44 7.03
CA LYS A 76 -13.28 -9.02 6.24
C LYS A 76 -14.58 -8.23 6.31
N ASP A 77 -14.90 -7.66 7.47
CA ASP A 77 -16.14 -6.90 7.68
C ASP A 77 -16.07 -5.55 6.95
N LYS A 78 -14.85 -5.15 6.54
CA LYS A 78 -14.56 -3.99 5.70
C LYS A 78 -14.63 -4.29 4.20
N GLY A 79 -14.91 -5.54 3.81
CA GLY A 79 -15.02 -5.96 2.41
C GLY A 79 -13.73 -6.47 1.77
N PHE A 80 -12.65 -6.67 2.55
CA PHE A 80 -11.35 -7.10 2.03
C PHE A 80 -11.06 -8.58 2.31
N PRO A 81 -10.33 -9.29 1.43
CA PRO A 81 -10.14 -10.75 1.50
C PRO A 81 -9.10 -11.18 2.55
N LEU A 82 -8.86 -10.39 3.60
CA LEU A 82 -7.84 -10.67 4.61
C LEU A 82 -8.46 -11.24 5.89
N LYS A 83 -7.79 -12.24 6.47
CA LYS A 83 -8.09 -12.78 7.80
C LYS A 83 -7.43 -11.92 8.86
N GLY A 84 -8.14 -11.77 9.98
CA GLY A 84 -7.63 -11.07 11.15
C GLY A 84 -8.18 -9.66 11.29
N ARG A 85 -7.52 -8.91 12.17
CA ARG A 85 -7.88 -7.53 12.52
C ARG A 85 -6.84 -6.56 12.00
N GLY A 86 -7.28 -5.36 11.67
CA GLY A 86 -6.41 -4.31 11.18
C GLY A 86 -7.15 -3.04 10.76
N TYR A 87 -6.38 -2.05 10.35
CA TYR A 87 -6.87 -0.76 9.88
C TYR A 87 -6.03 -0.21 8.74
N ALA A 88 -6.63 0.63 7.92
CA ALA A 88 -5.97 1.28 6.79
C ALA A 88 -5.03 2.38 7.28
N CYS A 89 -3.80 2.38 6.79
CA CYS A 89 -2.76 3.34 7.15
C CYS A 89 -2.03 3.95 5.94
N GLY A 90 -2.45 3.60 4.72
CA GLY A 90 -1.82 4.12 3.52
C GLY A 90 -2.61 3.83 2.25
N VAL A 91 -2.32 4.62 1.21
CA VAL A 91 -2.73 4.37 -0.17
C VAL A 91 -1.52 4.51 -1.08
N TYR A 92 -1.34 3.56 -1.97
CA TYR A 92 -0.20 3.48 -2.86
C TYR A 92 -0.63 3.22 -4.30
N PHE A 93 0.05 3.88 -5.22
CA PHE A 93 -0.06 3.69 -6.64
C PHE A 93 1.18 2.97 -7.16
N ILE A 94 1.00 1.73 -7.60
CA ILE A 94 2.07 0.83 -8.00
C ILE A 94 1.70 0.25 -9.36
N ASN A 95 2.56 0.47 -10.36
CA ASN A 95 2.41 -0.07 -11.72
C ASN A 95 1.03 0.19 -12.35
N GLY A 96 0.46 1.38 -12.14
CA GLY A 96 -0.85 1.75 -12.70
C GLY A 96 -2.06 1.38 -11.82
N ASN A 97 -1.84 0.69 -10.70
CA ASN A 97 -2.90 0.21 -9.82
C ASN A 97 -2.85 0.88 -8.44
N THR A 98 -4.02 1.12 -7.86
CA THR A 98 -4.17 1.66 -6.49
C THR A 98 -4.28 0.51 -5.49
N TYR A 99 -3.61 0.66 -4.35
CA TYR A 99 -3.63 -0.29 -3.26
C TYR A 99 -3.86 0.44 -1.95
N ILE A 100 -4.72 -0.11 -1.10
CA ILE A 100 -4.85 0.30 0.29
C ILE A 100 -3.94 -0.56 1.17
N ASP A 101 -3.19 0.07 2.07
CA ASP A 101 -2.29 -0.61 3.00
C ASP A 101 -2.97 -0.82 4.35
N PHE A 102 -3.05 -2.07 4.77
CA PHE A 102 -3.55 -2.44 6.09
C PHE A 102 -2.40 -2.82 7.01
N ILE A 103 -2.38 -2.20 8.20
CA ILE A 103 -1.64 -2.75 9.33
C ILE A 103 -2.50 -3.83 9.97
N MET A 104 -1.99 -5.07 9.95
CA MET A 104 -2.66 -6.23 10.51
C MET A 104 -2.31 -6.39 11.99
N THR A 105 -3.14 -5.85 12.88
CA THR A 105 -2.96 -5.86 14.34
C THR A 105 -2.95 -7.27 14.94
N SER A 106 -3.68 -8.20 14.33
CA SER A 106 -3.67 -9.61 14.75
C SER A 106 -2.52 -10.43 14.17
N ASN A 107 -1.60 -9.81 13.44
CA ASN A 107 -0.58 -10.49 12.66
C ASN A 107 0.72 -9.67 12.62
N TYR A 108 1.31 -9.44 13.80
CA TYR A 108 2.60 -8.79 14.00
C TYR A 108 2.72 -7.41 13.33
N LEU A 109 1.61 -6.65 13.24
CA LEU A 109 1.56 -5.36 12.57
C LEU A 109 2.04 -5.43 11.11
N ALA A 110 1.86 -6.58 10.46
CA ALA A 110 2.23 -6.77 9.07
C ALA A 110 1.49 -5.79 8.17
N HIS A 111 2.22 -5.13 7.28
CA HIS A 111 1.66 -4.30 6.22
C HIS A 111 1.26 -5.18 5.05
N ILE A 112 -0.03 -5.24 4.74
CA ILE A 112 -0.56 -5.95 3.59
C ILE A 112 -1.31 -4.96 2.70
N LYS A 113 -0.87 -4.83 1.46
CA LYS A 113 -1.48 -3.93 0.47
C LYS A 113 -2.43 -4.71 -0.40
N VAL A 114 -3.67 -4.25 -0.50
CA VAL A 114 -4.71 -4.89 -1.29
C VAL A 114 -5.15 -3.95 -2.39
N GLN A 115 -5.19 -4.45 -3.63
CA GLN A 115 -5.62 -3.64 -4.77
C GLN A 115 -7.08 -3.18 -4.58
N CYS A 116 -7.30 -1.90 -4.84
CA CYS A 116 -8.60 -1.26 -4.74
C CYS A 116 -8.90 -0.39 -5.96
N ASP A 117 -10.19 -0.11 -6.16
CA ASP A 117 -10.65 0.81 -7.19
C ASP A 117 -10.50 2.28 -6.76
N THR A 118 -10.98 3.20 -7.60
CA THR A 118 -10.93 4.65 -7.33
C THR A 118 -11.78 5.09 -6.14
N THR A 119 -12.68 4.23 -5.66
CA THR A 119 -13.51 4.47 -4.46
C THR A 119 -12.88 3.90 -3.19
N GLY A 120 -11.75 3.18 -3.32
CA GLY A 120 -11.10 2.48 -2.23
C GLY A 120 -11.75 1.14 -1.89
N ALA A 121 -12.65 0.62 -2.73
CA ALA A 121 -13.24 -0.70 -2.56
C ALA A 121 -12.31 -1.80 -3.11
N TYR A 122 -12.32 -2.97 -2.48
CA TYR A 122 -11.55 -4.12 -2.95
C TYR A 122 -11.98 -4.53 -4.37
N ILE A 123 -11.01 -4.70 -5.27
CA ILE A 123 -11.26 -5.27 -6.60
C ILE A 123 -11.26 -6.80 -6.46
N PRO A 124 -12.37 -7.51 -6.80
CA PRO A 124 -12.38 -8.97 -6.78
C PRO A 124 -11.26 -9.56 -7.64
N ASN A 125 -10.51 -10.51 -7.08
CA ASN A 125 -9.29 -11.08 -7.67
C ASN A 125 -8.16 -10.06 -7.95
N GLY A 126 -8.25 -8.89 -7.35
CA GLY A 126 -7.18 -7.90 -7.33
C GLY A 126 -5.94 -8.41 -6.61
N ASP A 127 -4.80 -7.84 -7.00
CA ASP A 127 -3.49 -8.18 -6.49
C ASP A 127 -3.33 -7.88 -4.99
N ILE A 128 -2.52 -8.67 -4.30
CA ILE A 128 -2.22 -8.51 -2.87
C ILE A 128 -0.72 -8.58 -2.68
N ILE A 129 -0.15 -7.49 -2.18
CA ILE A 129 1.28 -7.38 -1.89
C ILE A 129 1.50 -7.64 -0.41
N PHE A 130 2.21 -8.73 -0.12
CA PHE A 130 2.57 -9.16 1.23
C PHE A 130 3.94 -8.60 1.65
N PRO A 131 4.25 -8.62 2.96
CA PRO A 131 5.61 -8.32 3.43
C PRO A 131 6.66 -9.19 2.76
N THR A 132 7.85 -8.64 2.51
CA THR A 132 8.95 -9.37 1.83
C THR A 132 9.38 -10.63 2.58
N SER A 133 9.27 -10.65 3.92
CA SER A 133 9.57 -11.82 4.76
C SER A 133 8.55 -12.97 4.63
N TRP A 134 7.47 -12.74 3.90
CA TRP A 134 6.44 -13.72 3.58
C TRP A 134 6.74 -14.34 2.23
N ASP A 135 7.85 -15.04 2.20
CA ASP A 135 8.44 -15.72 1.06
C ASP A 135 7.68 -16.99 0.63
N THR A 136 7.00 -17.66 1.55
CA THR A 136 6.26 -18.89 1.26
C THR A 136 4.78 -18.65 0.95
N GLU A 137 4.25 -19.43 0.01
CA GLU A 137 2.82 -19.42 -0.34
C GLU A 137 1.95 -19.74 0.89
N GLU A 138 2.36 -20.70 1.72
CA GLU A 138 1.63 -21.09 2.93
C GLU A 138 1.41 -19.90 3.89
N LYS A 139 2.42 -19.04 4.09
CA LYS A 139 2.28 -17.83 4.93
C LYS A 139 1.25 -16.87 4.33
N ARG A 140 1.31 -16.64 3.02
CA ARG A 140 0.38 -15.75 2.29
C ARG A 140 -1.06 -16.28 2.35
N GLU A 141 -1.26 -17.58 2.11
CA GLU A 141 -2.57 -18.22 2.16
C GLU A 141 -3.21 -18.20 3.55
N LYS A 142 -2.40 -18.27 4.62
CA LYS A 142 -2.89 -18.16 5.99
C LYS A 142 -3.50 -16.79 6.27
N ALA A 143 -3.05 -15.72 5.61
CA ALA A 143 -3.63 -14.38 5.73
C ALA A 143 -4.85 -14.14 4.83
N ILE A 144 -5.08 -14.96 3.79
CA ILE A 144 -6.22 -14.77 2.87
C ILE A 144 -7.44 -15.58 3.33
N LEU A 145 -8.63 -14.99 3.23
CA LEU A 145 -9.90 -15.68 3.45
C LEU A 145 -10.16 -16.74 2.37
N LYS A 146 -10.42 -17.98 2.80
CA LYS A 146 -10.72 -19.09 1.90
C LYS A 146 -11.95 -18.82 1.03
N SER A 147 -12.98 -18.16 1.58
CA SER A 147 -14.21 -17.84 0.86
C SER A 147 -13.99 -16.93 -0.35
N PHE A 148 -12.96 -16.07 -0.31
CA PHE A 148 -12.62 -15.17 -1.41
C PHE A 148 -11.82 -15.85 -2.53
N LYS A 149 -11.25 -17.04 -2.29
CA LYS A 149 -10.61 -17.86 -3.35
C LYS A 149 -11.62 -18.47 -4.34
N PHE A 150 -12.91 -18.51 -3.99
CA PHE A 150 -13.92 -19.27 -4.73
C PHE A 150 -15.10 -18.44 -5.25
N ILE A 151 -15.06 -17.10 -5.15
CA ILE A 151 -16.19 -16.26 -5.57
C ILE A 151 -16.41 -16.31 -7.10
N THR A 152 -15.41 -16.69 -7.90
CA THR A 152 -15.55 -16.72 -9.37
C THR A 152 -15.01 -17.97 -10.07
N GLY A 153 -14.66 -19.04 -9.34
CA GLY A 153 -14.19 -20.29 -9.97
C GLY A 153 -12.79 -20.23 -10.61
N GLU A 154 -12.06 -19.13 -10.46
CA GLU A 154 -10.65 -19.00 -10.85
C GLU A 154 -9.79 -18.65 -9.63
N PRO A 155 -8.59 -19.24 -9.49
CA PRO A 155 -7.73 -19.02 -8.33
C PRO A 155 -7.19 -17.58 -8.30
N LEU A 156 -7.10 -17.00 -7.10
CA LEU A 156 -6.37 -15.76 -6.86
C LEU A 156 -4.94 -15.90 -7.39
N VAL A 157 -4.58 -15.07 -8.38
CA VAL A 157 -3.20 -15.00 -8.88
C VAL A 157 -2.38 -14.21 -7.86
N ILE A 158 -1.79 -14.91 -6.89
CA ILE A 158 -0.78 -14.33 -6.00
C ILE A 158 0.48 -14.15 -6.85
N LYS A 159 0.67 -12.96 -7.42
CA LYS A 159 1.92 -12.64 -8.11
C LYS A 159 3.00 -12.47 -7.04
N ALA A 160 3.86 -13.47 -6.89
CA ALA A 160 5.12 -13.26 -6.20
C ALA A 160 5.87 -12.16 -6.97
N LYS A 161 6.28 -11.09 -6.29
CA LYS A 161 7.34 -10.25 -6.84
C LYS A 161 8.57 -11.15 -6.92
N GLU A 162 9.01 -11.49 -8.13
CA GLU A 162 10.26 -12.22 -8.29
C GLU A 162 11.36 -11.42 -7.58
N PRO A 163 12.09 -12.02 -6.62
CA PRO A 163 13.31 -11.39 -6.17
C PRO A 163 14.29 -11.44 -7.34
N GLU A 164 14.49 -10.31 -8.02
CA GLU A 164 15.67 -10.13 -8.88
C GLU A 164 16.88 -10.16 -7.95
N GLN A 165 17.44 -11.35 -7.78
CA GLN A 165 18.70 -11.54 -7.09
C GLN A 165 19.80 -10.98 -8.00
N MET A 166 20.33 -9.81 -7.64
CA MET A 166 21.45 -9.22 -8.38
C MET A 166 22.66 -10.14 -8.39
N ASN A 167 23.27 -10.22 -9.57
CA ASN A 167 24.52 -10.93 -9.79
C ASN A 167 25.68 -9.93 -9.66
N ILE A 168 26.89 -10.43 -9.34
CA ILE A 168 28.12 -9.64 -9.28
C ILE A 168 28.38 -8.83 -10.56
N PHE A 169 27.84 -9.24 -11.71
CA PHE A 169 27.97 -8.52 -12.98
C PHE A 169 27.15 -7.22 -13.04
N ASP A 170 26.08 -7.10 -12.26
CA ASP A 170 25.32 -5.86 -12.13
C ASP A 170 26.14 -4.78 -11.39
N TYR A 171 27.21 -5.18 -10.71
CA TYR A 171 28.15 -4.31 -10.00
C TYR A 171 29.28 -3.75 -10.89
N ILE A 172 29.55 -4.41 -12.03
CA ILE A 172 30.67 -4.09 -12.92
C ILE A 172 30.26 -3.10 -14.01
N THR A 173 28.95 -2.93 -14.23
CA THR A 173 28.39 -2.12 -15.33
C THR A 173 27.73 -0.81 -14.87
N SER A 174 27.76 -0.50 -13.57
CA SER A 174 27.30 0.76 -12.98
C SER A 174 28.39 1.84 -12.94
#